data_AF-A0A929YBQ7-F1
#
_entry.id   AF-A0A929YBQ7-F1
#
_cell.length_a   1.000
_cell.length_b   1.000
_cell.length_c   1.000
_cell.angle_alpha   90.00
_cell.angle_beta   90.00
_cell.angle_gamma   90.00
#
_symmetry.space_group_name_H-M   'P 1'
#
loop_
_entity.id
_entity.type
_entity.pdbx_description
1 polymer ?
#
loop_
_entity_poly.entity_id
_entity_poly.type
_entity_poly.pdbx_seq_one_letter_code
_entity_poly.pdbx_strand_id
1 'polypeptide(L)'
;MGLQDKRRFAFFHKKSHVFFAVSILSTVLFFVVCSLWKTGSIGILDYLVLGNKDEWEFADFYRHIGYGSDLSRVYETSPDACFPPLSYLFFHFLYLLNPVQAEAVDWRAFRDAPYGRLSYLFCMMLLVLLFSYAAHRVAGMTEKTGLLLSILLLSSAPFFTAIERGNPVFLTMILLLYALWWKESDNRYLREAALVLIAIAAGFKILPALYGLLYVREKRWKEAGRLLLYGILLFFVPFLLTGGREGFFSYIRLLLDSHYQADFMREWSSVRGFGYRMLSQRAPLGEGQIERCGMVMENFFLLCSIAGVFVSKKKWMQVLWMT
;
A
#
# COMPACT_ATOMS: atom_id res chain seq x y z
N MET A 1 27.92 -7.47 13.63
CA MET A 1 26.76 -6.94 14.37
C MET A 1 27.27 -5.97 15.41
N GLY A 2 27.16 -4.66 15.16
CA GLY A 2 27.76 -3.61 16.00
C GLY A 2 26.90 -3.26 17.21
N LEU A 3 27.53 -2.77 18.28
CA LEU A 3 26.92 -2.36 19.54
C LEU A 3 25.74 -1.35 19.42
N GLN A 4 25.57 -0.68 18.27
CA GLN A 4 24.45 0.22 17.99
C GLN A 4 23.11 -0.49 17.72
N ASP A 5 23.12 -1.74 17.20
CA ASP A 5 21.89 -2.52 16.97
C ASP A 5 21.13 -2.78 18.29
N LYS A 6 21.86 -2.97 19.39
CA LYS A 6 21.29 -3.31 20.70
C LYS A 6 20.48 -2.17 21.34
N ARG A 7 20.73 -0.90 20.97
CA ARG A 7 20.06 0.25 21.60
C ARG A 7 18.82 0.75 20.85
N ARG A 8 18.65 0.46 19.55
CA ARG A 8 17.53 0.98 18.75
C ARG A 8 16.16 0.37 19.11
N PHE A 9 16.12 -0.84 19.67
CA PHE A 9 14.86 -1.61 19.85
C PHE A 9 14.60 -2.17 21.26
N ALA A 10 15.36 -1.73 22.28
CA ALA A 10 15.22 -2.22 23.65
C ALA A 10 13.80 -2.09 24.25
N PHE A 11 12.93 -1.24 23.68
CA PHE A 11 11.53 -1.10 24.11
C PHE A 11 10.66 -2.31 23.73
N PHE A 12 10.87 -2.94 22.57
CA PHE A 12 10.06 -4.10 22.15
C PHE A 12 10.28 -5.30 23.08
N HIS A 13 11.47 -5.46 23.64
CA HIS A 13 11.80 -6.63 24.44
C HIS A 13 11.05 -6.73 25.77
N LYS A 14 10.67 -5.61 26.39
CA LYS A 14 10.10 -5.65 27.77
C LYS A 14 8.60 -5.91 27.83
N LYS A 15 7.88 -5.74 26.71
CA LYS A 15 6.42 -5.98 26.58
C LYS A 15 6.00 -6.71 25.30
N SER A 16 6.93 -7.26 24.53
CA SER A 16 6.63 -8.01 23.30
C SER A 16 5.67 -9.17 23.54
N HIS A 17 5.80 -9.87 24.66
CA HIS A 17 4.91 -10.99 25.01
C HIS A 17 3.44 -10.58 25.10
N VAL A 18 3.14 -9.39 25.64
CA VAL A 18 1.77 -8.86 25.71
C VAL A 18 1.27 -8.52 24.31
N PHE A 19 2.10 -7.86 23.48
CA PHE A 19 1.76 -7.56 22.08
C PHE A 19 1.45 -8.84 21.30
N PHE A 20 2.28 -9.88 21.42
CA PHE A 20 2.06 -11.15 20.75
C PHE A 20 0.81 -11.86 21.27
N ALA A 21 0.59 -11.90 22.58
CA ALA A 21 -0.60 -12.52 23.16
C ALA A 21 -1.89 -11.83 22.68
N VAL A 22 -1.92 -10.49 22.69
CA VAL A 22 -3.06 -9.72 22.16
C VAL A 22 -3.23 -9.97 20.67
N SER A 23 -2.15 -9.92 19.88
CA SER A 23 -2.24 -10.12 18.42
C SER A 23 -2.71 -11.52 18.06
N ILE A 24 -2.23 -12.55 18.76
CA ILE A 24 -2.70 -13.94 18.60
C ILE A 24 -4.18 -14.03 18.94
N LEU A 25 -4.59 -13.50 20.10
CA LEU A 25 -5.99 -13.52 20.52
C LEU A 25 -6.90 -12.79 19.52
N SER A 26 -6.49 -11.62 19.04
CA SER A 26 -7.22 -10.85 18.02
C SER A 26 -7.31 -11.62 16.70
N THR A 27 -6.25 -12.31 16.30
CA THR A 27 -6.25 -13.13 15.08
C THR A 27 -7.18 -14.33 15.22
N VAL A 28 -7.11 -15.05 16.35
CA VAL A 28 -8.01 -16.17 16.64
C VAL A 28 -9.46 -15.69 16.67
N LEU A 29 -9.74 -14.59 17.39
CA LEU A 29 -11.07 -14.01 17.46
C LEU A 29 -11.57 -13.58 16.09
N PHE A 30 -10.72 -12.98 15.25
CA PHE A 30 -11.07 -12.64 13.88
C PHE A 30 -11.54 -13.86 13.09
N PHE A 31 -10.78 -14.96 13.10
CA PHE A 31 -11.18 -16.19 12.40
C PHE A 31 -12.42 -16.86 12.99
N VAL A 32 -12.59 -16.84 14.32
CA VAL A 32 -13.80 -17.35 14.99
C VAL A 32 -15.03 -16.53 14.62
N VAL A 33 -14.94 -15.20 14.63
CA VAL A 33 -16.02 -14.33 14.17
C VAL A 33 -16.31 -14.59 12.69
N CYS A 34 -15.26 -14.75 11.87
CA CYS A 34 -15.40 -15.05 10.46
C CYS A 34 -16.09 -16.38 10.17
N SER A 35 -15.84 -17.41 10.98
CA SER A 35 -16.43 -18.74 10.80
C SER A 35 -17.86 -18.83 11.34
N LEU A 36 -18.17 -18.10 12.41
CA LEU A 36 -19.48 -18.12 13.06
C LEU A 36 -20.48 -17.14 12.44
N TRP A 37 -20.00 -16.02 11.89
CA TRP A 37 -20.88 -14.98 11.34
C TRP A 37 -21.13 -15.21 9.85
N LYS A 38 -22.21 -15.96 9.57
CA LYS A 38 -22.82 -16.08 8.25
C LYS A 38 -24.16 -15.35 8.24
N THR A 39 -24.34 -14.42 7.32
CA THR A 39 -25.62 -13.72 7.14
C THR A 39 -26.27 -14.25 5.86
N GLY A 40 -27.07 -15.31 5.98
CA GLY A 40 -27.58 -16.04 4.81
C GLY A 40 -26.46 -16.82 4.10
N SER A 41 -26.33 -16.65 2.77
CA SER A 41 -25.25 -17.26 1.97
C SER A 41 -23.93 -16.49 2.01
N ILE A 42 -23.92 -15.27 2.57
CA ILE A 42 -22.77 -14.35 2.54
C ILE A 42 -22.06 -14.38 3.90
N GLY A 43 -20.77 -14.68 3.89
CA GLY A 43 -19.91 -14.65 5.06
C GLY A 43 -19.38 -13.24 5.34
N ILE A 44 -18.97 -12.97 6.59
CA ILE A 44 -18.37 -11.67 6.93
C ILE A 44 -17.02 -11.42 6.21
N LEU A 45 -16.32 -12.47 5.76
CA LEU A 45 -15.12 -12.33 4.94
C LEU A 45 -15.43 -11.71 3.57
N ASP A 46 -16.60 -11.98 3.02
CA ASP A 46 -17.02 -11.37 1.76
C ASP A 46 -17.10 -9.85 1.94
N TYR A 47 -17.52 -9.36 3.10
CA TYR A 47 -17.52 -7.92 3.41
C TYR A 47 -16.15 -7.37 3.80
N LEU A 48 -15.43 -8.03 4.71
CA LEU A 48 -14.19 -7.49 5.31
C LEU A 48 -12.98 -7.60 4.39
N VAL A 49 -12.96 -8.61 3.51
CA VAL A 49 -11.84 -8.88 2.59
C VAL A 49 -12.28 -8.59 1.15
N LEU A 50 -13.43 -9.12 0.73
CA LEU A 50 -13.91 -9.00 -0.65
C LEU A 50 -14.80 -7.77 -0.89
N GLY A 51 -15.09 -6.94 0.11
CA GLY A 51 -15.96 -5.75 -0.05
C GLY A 51 -17.34 -6.04 -0.66
N ASN A 52 -17.83 -7.28 -0.54
CA ASN A 52 -19.03 -7.84 -1.18
C ASN A 52 -18.99 -7.74 -2.71
N LYS A 53 -17.82 -8.03 -3.28
CA LYS A 53 -17.49 -7.95 -4.71
C LYS A 53 -16.75 -9.21 -5.16
N ASP A 54 -17.38 -10.37 -4.99
CA ASP A 54 -16.76 -11.68 -5.28
C ASP A 54 -16.36 -11.82 -6.77
N GLU A 55 -17.07 -11.13 -7.68
CA GLU A 55 -16.69 -11.07 -9.11
C GLU A 55 -15.38 -10.30 -9.40
N TRP A 56 -14.77 -9.73 -8.37
CA TRP A 56 -13.58 -8.87 -8.41
C TRP A 56 -12.38 -9.49 -7.69
N GLU A 57 -12.37 -10.81 -7.55
CA GLU A 57 -11.22 -11.57 -7.07
C GLU A 57 -9.93 -11.20 -7.81
N PHE A 58 -8.87 -10.86 -7.06
CA PHE A 58 -7.55 -10.50 -7.61
C PHE A 58 -7.56 -9.35 -8.63
N ALA A 59 -8.61 -8.52 -8.61
CA ALA A 59 -8.87 -7.54 -9.66
C ALA A 59 -7.72 -6.53 -9.81
N ASP A 60 -7.13 -6.03 -8.73
CA ASP A 60 -6.08 -5.00 -8.84
C ASP A 60 -4.83 -5.54 -9.56
N PHE A 61 -4.51 -6.82 -9.41
CA PHE A 61 -3.40 -7.41 -10.14
C PHE A 61 -3.71 -7.52 -11.63
N TYR A 62 -4.81 -8.19 -11.98
CA TYR A 62 -5.09 -8.55 -13.36
C TYR A 62 -5.61 -7.38 -14.20
N ARG A 63 -6.45 -6.51 -13.62
CA ARG A 63 -6.97 -5.32 -14.34
C ARG A 63 -5.85 -4.38 -14.73
N HIS A 64 -4.91 -4.11 -13.81
CA HIS A 64 -3.84 -3.17 -14.09
C HIS A 64 -2.76 -3.74 -15.02
N ILE A 65 -2.59 -5.07 -15.09
CA ILE A 65 -1.88 -5.72 -16.19
C ILE A 65 -2.61 -5.46 -17.52
N GLY A 66 -3.93 -5.64 -17.55
CA GLY A 66 -4.76 -5.29 -18.71
C GLY A 66 -4.59 -3.84 -19.14
N TYR A 67 -4.67 -2.88 -18.21
CA TYR A 67 -4.45 -1.46 -18.52
C TYR A 67 -3.04 -1.17 -18.99
N GLY A 68 -2.04 -1.81 -18.38
CA GLY A 68 -0.64 -1.69 -18.75
C GLY A 68 -0.28 -2.36 -20.08
N SER A 69 -1.19 -3.10 -20.73
CA SER A 69 -0.94 -3.71 -22.05
C SER A 69 -0.72 -2.66 -23.15
N ASP A 70 -1.42 -1.52 -23.07
CA ASP A 70 -1.20 -0.35 -23.91
C ASP A 70 -0.76 0.84 -23.05
N LEU A 71 0.56 0.97 -22.87
CA LEU A 71 1.15 2.06 -22.08
C LEU A 71 0.71 3.44 -22.59
N SER A 72 0.58 3.62 -23.90
CA SER A 72 0.33 4.93 -24.50
C SER A 72 -1.03 5.53 -24.11
N ARG A 73 -1.99 4.69 -23.72
CA ARG A 73 -3.38 5.07 -23.42
C ARG A 73 -3.88 4.62 -22.05
N VAL A 74 -3.00 4.15 -21.16
CA VAL A 74 -3.35 3.62 -19.82
C VAL A 74 -4.43 4.41 -19.09
N TYR A 75 -4.28 5.74 -19.04
CA TYR A 75 -5.18 6.63 -18.30
C TYR A 75 -6.49 6.96 -19.03
N GLU A 76 -6.64 6.52 -20.27
CA GLU A 76 -7.88 6.58 -21.05
C GLU A 76 -8.65 5.27 -21.03
N THR A 77 -7.96 4.16 -20.71
CA THR A 77 -8.53 2.80 -20.77
C THR A 77 -9.62 2.57 -19.72
N SER A 78 -9.49 3.17 -18.54
CA SER A 78 -10.47 3.00 -17.46
C SER A 78 -10.38 4.12 -16.42
N PRO A 79 -11.51 4.55 -15.81
CA PRO A 79 -11.49 5.42 -14.63
C PRO A 79 -10.80 4.79 -13.41
N ASP A 80 -10.60 3.47 -13.42
CA ASP A 80 -9.93 2.75 -12.34
C ASP A 80 -8.41 2.68 -12.53
N ALA A 81 -7.87 3.26 -13.62
CA ALA A 81 -6.45 3.33 -13.89
C ALA A 81 -5.72 4.35 -12.98
N CYS A 82 -5.83 4.18 -11.67
CA CYS A 82 -5.50 5.19 -10.67
C CYS A 82 -4.07 5.22 -10.11
N PHE A 83 -3.21 4.29 -10.52
CA PHE A 83 -1.83 4.27 -10.01
C PHE A 83 -0.89 5.24 -10.75
N PRO A 84 0.23 5.67 -10.13
CA PRO A 84 1.20 6.50 -10.83
C PRO A 84 1.92 5.71 -11.95
N PRO A 85 2.56 6.39 -12.91
CA PRO A 85 2.98 5.76 -14.17
C PRO A 85 4.05 4.68 -14.01
N LEU A 86 4.89 4.76 -12.96
CA LEU A 86 5.89 3.73 -12.69
C LEU A 86 5.26 2.36 -12.40
N SER A 87 4.11 2.31 -11.72
CA SER A 87 3.42 1.04 -11.50
C SER A 87 2.95 0.42 -12.81
N TYR A 88 2.55 1.23 -13.80
CA TYR A 88 2.11 0.71 -15.09
C TYR A 88 3.27 0.18 -15.93
N LEU A 89 4.48 0.72 -15.78
CA LEU A 89 5.66 0.06 -16.35
C LEU A 89 5.89 -1.32 -15.74
N PHE A 90 5.66 -1.47 -14.42
CA PHE A 90 5.73 -2.77 -13.76
C PHE A 90 4.63 -3.72 -14.24
N PHE A 91 3.38 -3.26 -14.35
CA PHE A 91 2.29 -4.09 -14.86
C PHE A 91 2.48 -4.46 -16.34
N HIS A 92 3.03 -3.56 -17.15
CA HIS A 92 3.42 -3.86 -18.53
C HIS A 92 4.53 -4.90 -18.58
N PHE A 93 5.52 -4.84 -17.69
CA PHE A 93 6.52 -5.90 -17.59
C PHE A 93 5.88 -7.26 -17.27
N LEU A 94 4.90 -7.33 -16.36
CA LEU A 94 4.16 -8.56 -16.08
C LEU A 94 3.32 -9.03 -17.27
N TYR A 95 2.72 -8.11 -18.03
CA TYR A 95 2.03 -8.41 -19.28
C TYR A 95 2.97 -9.07 -20.30
N LEU A 96 4.18 -8.53 -20.50
CA LEU A 96 5.18 -9.06 -21.43
C LEU A 96 5.70 -10.46 -21.06
N LEU A 97 5.71 -10.80 -19.76
CA LEU A 97 6.11 -12.13 -19.29
C LEU A 97 5.06 -13.21 -19.54
N ASN A 98 3.81 -12.84 -19.82
CA ASN A 98 2.73 -13.80 -19.96
C ASN A 98 2.55 -14.23 -21.43
N PRO A 99 2.51 -15.54 -21.72
CA PRO A 99 2.24 -16.03 -23.07
C PRO A 99 0.81 -15.75 -23.54
N VAL A 100 -0.13 -15.52 -22.61
CA VAL A 100 -1.49 -15.08 -22.93
C VAL A 100 -1.55 -13.56 -22.81
N GLN A 101 -1.47 -12.90 -23.95
CA GLN A 101 -1.67 -11.46 -24.04
C GLN A 101 -3.18 -11.19 -24.14
N ALA A 102 -3.81 -10.90 -23.00
CA ALA A 102 -5.20 -10.46 -23.00
C ALA A 102 -5.29 -9.04 -23.56
N GLU A 103 -6.31 -8.78 -24.37
CA GLU A 103 -6.68 -7.40 -24.69
C GLU A 103 -7.07 -6.67 -23.39
N ALA A 104 -6.79 -5.38 -23.30
CA ALA A 104 -6.97 -4.55 -22.10
C ALA A 104 -8.37 -4.62 -21.47
N VAL A 105 -9.36 -5.11 -22.21
CA VAL A 105 -10.78 -5.15 -21.83
C VAL A 105 -11.17 -6.46 -21.11
N ASP A 106 -10.50 -7.59 -21.37
CA ASP A 106 -10.84 -8.89 -20.75
C ASP A 106 -9.74 -9.44 -19.83
N TRP A 107 -9.48 -8.71 -18.75
CA TRP A 107 -8.56 -9.14 -17.69
C TRP A 107 -8.96 -10.45 -17.01
N ARG A 108 -10.23 -10.87 -17.13
CA ARG A 108 -10.72 -12.14 -16.56
C ARG A 108 -10.19 -13.33 -17.35
N ALA A 109 -10.12 -13.22 -18.68
CA ALA A 109 -9.44 -14.23 -19.50
C ALA A 109 -7.97 -14.41 -19.06
N PHE A 110 -7.28 -13.31 -18.72
CA PHE A 110 -5.92 -13.40 -18.17
C PHE A 110 -5.89 -14.08 -16.80
N ARG A 111 -6.78 -13.71 -15.86
CA ARG A 111 -6.90 -14.36 -14.55
C ARG A 111 -7.15 -15.86 -14.67
N ASP A 112 -7.99 -16.26 -15.62
CA ASP A 112 -8.42 -17.65 -15.76
C ASP A 112 -7.46 -18.52 -16.59
N ALA A 113 -6.54 -17.89 -17.33
CA ALA A 113 -5.43 -18.57 -17.98
C ALA A 113 -4.44 -19.19 -16.96
N PRO A 114 -3.93 -20.42 -17.19
CA PRO A 114 -2.98 -21.06 -16.28
C PRO A 114 -1.74 -20.21 -15.98
N TYR A 115 -1.18 -19.55 -17.00
CA TYR A 115 -0.01 -18.69 -16.85
C TYR A 115 -0.31 -17.39 -16.10
N GLY A 116 -1.53 -16.84 -16.23
CA GLY A 116 -1.97 -15.70 -15.42
C GLY A 116 -1.98 -16.03 -13.94
N ARG A 117 -2.61 -17.15 -13.56
CA ARG A 117 -2.60 -17.64 -12.16
C ARG A 117 -1.20 -17.89 -11.64
N LEU A 118 -0.35 -18.52 -12.46
CA LEU A 118 1.02 -18.82 -12.10
C LEU A 118 1.85 -17.54 -11.85
N SER A 119 1.66 -16.50 -12.69
CA SER A 119 2.34 -15.21 -12.54
C SER A 119 1.98 -14.53 -11.21
N TYR A 120 0.70 -14.55 -10.84
CA TYR A 120 0.22 -14.02 -9.56
C TYR A 120 0.82 -14.81 -8.38
N LEU A 121 0.77 -16.15 -8.42
CA LEU A 121 1.30 -17.00 -7.35
C LEU A 121 2.79 -16.77 -7.12
N PHE A 122 3.60 -16.73 -8.18
CA PHE A 122 5.03 -16.45 -8.06
C PHE A 122 5.31 -15.05 -7.53
N CYS A 123 4.58 -14.04 -8.03
CA CYS A 123 4.71 -12.67 -7.53
C CYS A 123 4.39 -12.62 -6.03
N MET A 124 3.24 -13.15 -5.60
CA MET A 124 2.84 -13.11 -4.19
C MET A 124 3.76 -13.92 -3.29
N MET A 125 4.22 -15.10 -3.71
CA MET A 125 5.20 -15.88 -2.95
C MET A 125 6.49 -15.08 -2.73
N LEU A 126 7.01 -14.44 -3.78
CA LEU A 126 8.19 -13.60 -3.67
C LEU A 126 7.96 -12.40 -2.73
N LEU A 127 6.82 -11.70 -2.86
CA LEU A 127 6.48 -10.58 -1.99
C LEU A 127 6.35 -11.01 -0.52
N VAL A 128 5.70 -12.13 -0.23
CA VAL A 128 5.58 -12.67 1.14
C VAL A 128 6.96 -13.01 1.73
N LEU A 129 7.86 -13.60 0.95
CA LEU A 129 9.22 -13.90 1.38
C LEU A 129 10.01 -12.62 1.68
N LEU A 130 9.97 -11.65 0.77
CA LEU A 130 10.64 -10.36 0.94
C LEU A 130 10.09 -9.58 2.13
N PHE A 131 8.76 -9.58 2.32
CA PHE A 131 8.09 -8.98 3.46
C PHE A 131 8.54 -9.62 4.76
N SER A 132 8.48 -10.95 4.86
CA SER A 132 8.81 -11.68 6.09
C SER A 132 10.25 -11.43 6.50
N TYR A 133 11.17 -11.42 5.52
CA TYR A 133 12.57 -11.06 5.77
C TYR A 133 12.68 -9.61 6.28
N ALA A 134 12.10 -8.64 5.58
CA ALA A 134 12.19 -7.23 5.96
C ALA A 134 11.58 -6.95 7.34
N ALA A 135 10.38 -7.49 7.62
CA ALA A 135 9.67 -7.31 8.88
C ALA A 135 10.49 -7.84 10.07
N HIS A 136 11.08 -9.04 9.95
CA HIS A 136 11.97 -9.59 10.95
C HIS A 136 13.20 -8.70 11.21
N ARG A 137 13.83 -8.18 10.14
CA ARG A 137 15.03 -7.33 10.23
C ARG A 137 14.73 -5.98 10.86
N VAL A 138 13.63 -5.34 10.47
CA VAL A 138 13.17 -4.07 11.05
C VAL A 138 12.80 -4.25 12.52
N ALA A 139 12.15 -5.36 12.88
CA ALA A 139 11.77 -5.63 14.26
C ALA A 139 12.96 -6.01 15.16
N GLY A 140 14.11 -6.38 14.58
CA GLY A 140 15.31 -6.79 15.32
C GLY A 140 15.09 -8.06 16.16
N MET A 141 14.21 -8.95 15.69
CA MET A 141 13.80 -10.15 16.43
C MET A 141 14.69 -11.36 16.12
N THR A 142 14.47 -12.47 16.84
CA THR A 142 15.00 -13.78 16.43
C THR A 142 14.21 -14.31 15.24
N GLU A 143 14.76 -15.27 14.50
CA GLU A 143 14.09 -15.85 13.32
C GLU A 143 12.70 -16.40 13.66
N LYS A 144 12.59 -17.16 14.76
CA LYS A 144 11.30 -17.74 15.20
C LYS A 144 10.27 -16.66 15.54
N THR A 145 10.68 -15.64 16.27
CA THR A 145 9.77 -14.55 16.67
C THR A 145 9.43 -13.64 15.49
N GLY A 146 10.36 -13.42 14.56
CA GLY A 146 10.12 -12.69 13.32
C GLY A 146 9.19 -13.43 12.37
N LEU A 147 9.31 -14.76 12.29
CA LEU A 147 8.36 -15.59 11.55
C LEU A 147 6.95 -15.47 12.14
N LEU A 148 6.82 -15.59 13.47
CA LEU A 148 5.54 -15.40 14.16
C LEU A 148 4.95 -14.00 13.90
N LEU A 149 5.76 -12.94 13.98
CA LEU A 149 5.34 -11.59 13.65
C LEU A 149 4.82 -11.50 12.21
N SER A 150 5.55 -12.07 11.27
CA SER A 150 5.17 -12.07 9.85
C SER A 150 3.84 -12.78 9.62
N ILE A 151 3.64 -13.95 10.23
CA ILE A 151 2.38 -14.69 10.19
C ILE A 151 1.22 -13.84 10.75
N LEU A 152 1.41 -13.22 11.91
CA LEU A 152 0.36 -12.40 12.54
C LEU A 152 0.01 -11.16 11.70
N LEU A 153 1.00 -10.51 11.09
CA LEU A 153 0.76 -9.36 10.21
C LEU A 153 0.05 -9.79 8.92
N LEU A 154 0.50 -10.88 8.29
CA LEU A 154 -0.11 -11.41 7.06
C LEU A 154 -1.53 -11.91 7.27
N SER A 155 -1.88 -12.35 8.48
CA SER A 155 -3.24 -12.75 8.88
C SER A 155 -4.15 -11.59 9.28
N SER A 156 -3.69 -10.34 9.17
CA SER A 156 -4.53 -9.17 9.46
C SER A 156 -5.39 -8.78 8.26
N ALA A 157 -6.58 -8.22 8.50
CA ALA A 157 -7.52 -7.84 7.45
C ALA A 157 -6.91 -6.92 6.35
N PRO A 158 -6.07 -5.91 6.65
CA PRO A 158 -5.43 -5.10 5.62
C PRO A 158 -4.49 -5.90 4.70
N PHE A 159 -3.75 -6.88 5.25
CA PHE A 159 -2.87 -7.73 4.47
C PHE A 159 -3.64 -8.75 3.64
N PHE A 160 -4.71 -9.33 4.20
CA PHE A 160 -5.60 -10.18 3.41
C PHE A 160 -6.22 -9.44 2.24
N THR A 161 -6.69 -8.21 2.44
CA THR A 161 -7.22 -7.40 1.33
C THR A 161 -6.13 -7.10 0.30
N ALA A 162 -4.93 -6.68 0.74
CA ALA A 162 -3.84 -6.35 -0.18
C ALA A 162 -3.36 -7.55 -1.00
N ILE A 163 -3.29 -8.74 -0.37
CA ILE A 163 -2.92 -9.99 -1.03
C ILE A 163 -4.06 -10.41 -1.95
N GLU A 164 -5.29 -10.58 -1.45
CA GLU A 164 -6.44 -11.03 -2.24
C GLU A 164 -6.67 -10.16 -3.47
N ARG A 165 -6.58 -8.82 -3.35
CA ARG A 165 -6.69 -7.95 -4.54
C ARG A 165 -5.47 -8.01 -5.45
N GLY A 166 -4.33 -8.41 -4.90
CA GLY A 166 -3.02 -8.29 -5.52
C GLY A 166 -2.58 -6.83 -5.74
N ASN A 167 -2.92 -5.98 -4.77
CA ASN A 167 -2.69 -4.55 -4.85
C ASN A 167 -1.19 -4.21 -4.71
N PRO A 168 -0.65 -3.28 -5.53
CA PRO A 168 0.76 -2.88 -5.46
C PRO A 168 1.16 -2.20 -4.13
N VAL A 169 0.20 -1.89 -3.25
CA VAL A 169 0.48 -1.45 -1.88
C VAL A 169 1.35 -2.43 -1.12
N PHE A 170 1.22 -3.74 -1.38
CA PHE A 170 2.00 -4.73 -0.67
C PHE A 170 3.50 -4.61 -1.02
N LEU A 171 3.82 -4.50 -2.32
CA LEU A 171 5.17 -4.20 -2.78
C LEU A 171 5.66 -2.85 -2.24
N THR A 172 4.81 -1.81 -2.29
CA THR A 172 5.12 -0.46 -1.79
C THR A 172 5.57 -0.50 -0.32
N MET A 173 4.85 -1.23 0.53
CA MET A 173 5.19 -1.39 1.94
C MET A 173 6.49 -2.18 2.14
N ILE A 174 6.74 -3.22 1.35
CA ILE A 174 8.01 -3.96 1.39
C ILE A 174 9.19 -3.03 1.08
N LEU A 175 9.08 -2.23 0.02
CA LEU A 175 10.10 -1.24 -0.36
C LEU A 175 10.36 -0.25 0.79
N LEU A 176 9.30 0.23 1.45
CA LEU A 176 9.41 1.11 2.61
C LEU A 176 10.07 0.44 3.82
N LEU A 177 9.78 -0.83 4.11
CA LEU A 177 10.43 -1.57 5.19
C LEU A 177 11.94 -1.71 4.97
N TYR A 178 12.35 -2.09 3.75
CA TYR A 178 13.77 -2.11 3.40
C TYR A 178 14.40 -0.73 3.46
N ALA A 179 13.71 0.31 2.98
CA ALA A 179 14.20 1.67 3.05
C ALA A 179 14.40 2.14 4.49
N LEU A 180 13.44 1.90 5.38
CA LEU A 180 13.55 2.24 6.80
C LEU A 180 14.70 1.49 7.48
N TRP A 181 14.89 0.22 7.13
CA TRP A 181 16.00 -0.58 7.63
C TRP A 181 17.37 -0.04 7.16
N TRP A 182 17.52 0.26 5.87
CA TRP A 182 18.78 0.68 5.26
C TRP A 182 19.11 2.17 5.47
N LYS A 183 18.11 3.02 5.66
CA LYS A 183 18.26 4.47 5.95
C LYS A 183 19.22 4.76 7.09
N GLU A 184 19.30 3.82 8.03
CA GLU A 184 20.03 3.92 9.28
C GLU A 184 21.33 3.08 9.29
N SER A 185 21.75 2.56 8.13
CA SER A 185 22.97 1.76 7.94
C SER A 185 24.23 2.62 7.93
N ASP A 186 25.36 2.06 8.39
CA ASP A 186 26.68 2.69 8.26
C ASP A 186 27.20 2.67 6.81
N ASN A 187 26.71 1.74 5.99
CA ASN A 187 27.08 1.65 4.58
C ASN A 187 26.37 2.74 3.76
N ARG A 188 27.16 3.64 3.15
CA ARG A 188 26.65 4.73 2.30
C ARG A 188 25.80 4.24 1.13
N TYR A 189 26.13 3.09 0.54
CA TYR A 189 25.39 2.53 -0.59
C TYR A 189 24.01 2.04 -0.17
N LEU A 190 23.89 1.45 1.03
CA LEU A 190 22.59 1.04 1.59
C LEU A 190 21.74 2.27 1.93
N ARG A 191 22.34 3.32 2.51
CA ARG A 191 21.61 4.58 2.74
C ARG A 191 21.11 5.21 1.45
N GLU A 192 21.90 5.16 0.38
CA GLU A 192 21.48 5.66 -0.92
C GLU A 192 20.36 4.80 -1.53
N ALA A 193 20.50 3.48 -1.45
CA ALA A 193 19.46 2.55 -1.87
C ALA A 193 18.14 2.80 -1.12
N ALA A 194 18.19 3.16 0.16
CA ALA A 194 16.99 3.54 0.90
C ALA A 194 16.26 4.75 0.29
N LEU A 195 16.99 5.76 -0.22
CA LEU A 195 16.38 6.90 -0.91
C LEU A 195 15.70 6.44 -2.20
N VAL A 196 16.39 5.61 -2.99
CA VAL A 196 15.86 5.06 -4.24
C VAL A 196 14.61 4.22 -3.98
N LEU A 197 14.61 3.37 -2.95
CA LEU A 197 13.45 2.54 -2.58
C LEU A 197 12.23 3.38 -2.17
N ILE A 198 12.42 4.49 -1.44
CA ILE A 198 11.30 5.41 -1.11
C ILE A 198 10.77 6.07 -2.39
N ALA A 199 11.64 6.48 -3.30
CA ALA A 199 11.23 7.10 -4.56
C ALA A 199 10.50 6.10 -5.47
N ILE A 200 10.94 4.84 -5.55
CA ILE A 200 10.22 3.76 -6.25
C ILE A 200 8.86 3.53 -5.57
N ALA A 201 8.82 3.42 -4.25
CA ALA A 201 7.56 3.25 -3.52
C ALA A 201 6.58 4.39 -3.83
N ALA A 202 7.06 5.64 -3.87
CA ALA A 202 6.27 6.82 -4.26
C ALA A 202 5.75 6.75 -5.71
N GLY A 203 6.53 6.18 -6.62
CA GLY A 203 6.13 5.91 -8.00
C GLY A 203 5.11 4.77 -8.13
N PHE A 204 5.02 3.85 -7.16
CA PHE A 204 3.97 2.83 -7.13
C PHE A 204 2.68 3.31 -6.44
N LYS A 205 2.82 4.12 -5.38
CA LYS A 205 1.73 4.83 -4.71
C LYS A 205 2.24 6.15 -4.18
N ILE A 206 1.47 7.24 -4.34
CA ILE A 206 1.96 8.59 -4.06
C ILE A 206 2.26 8.87 -2.57
N LEU A 207 1.52 8.24 -1.64
CA LEU A 207 1.64 8.48 -0.19
C LEU A 207 3.04 8.25 0.40
N PRO A 208 3.79 7.18 0.01
CA PRO A 208 5.19 7.00 0.36
C PRO A 208 6.10 8.23 0.20
N ALA A 209 5.77 9.21 -0.65
CA ALA A 209 6.51 10.47 -0.75
C ALA A 209 6.63 11.21 0.61
N LEU A 210 5.65 11.02 1.52
CA LEU A 210 5.67 11.60 2.87
C LEU A 210 6.85 11.11 3.71
N TYR A 211 7.43 9.94 3.42
CA TYR A 211 8.63 9.45 4.11
C TYR A 211 9.86 10.36 3.88
N GLY A 212 9.84 11.22 2.86
CA GLY A 212 10.83 12.28 2.68
C GLY A 212 10.85 13.29 3.84
N LEU A 213 9.73 13.49 4.53
CA LEU A 213 9.63 14.36 5.71
C LEU A 213 10.50 13.88 6.87
N LEU A 214 10.77 12.56 6.97
CA LEU A 214 11.73 12.05 7.96
C LEU A 214 13.12 12.64 7.78
N TYR A 215 13.60 12.72 6.53
CA TYR A 215 14.94 13.25 6.24
C TYR A 215 15.01 14.75 6.51
N VAL A 216 13.94 15.49 6.19
CA VAL A 216 13.80 16.91 6.55
C VAL A 216 13.83 17.09 8.06
N ARG A 217 13.02 16.33 8.79
CA ARG A 217 12.91 16.39 10.26
C ARG A 217 14.21 16.05 10.97
N GLU A 218 14.95 15.09 10.44
CA GLU A 218 16.26 14.66 10.91
C GLU A 218 17.41 15.59 10.45
N LYS A 219 17.09 16.67 9.72
CA LYS A 219 18.06 17.63 9.17
C LYS A 219 19.06 17.00 8.20
N ARG A 220 18.68 15.91 7.53
CA ARG A 220 19.47 15.20 6.51
C ARG A 220 19.27 15.84 5.13
N TRP A 221 19.50 17.15 5.04
CA TRP A 221 19.12 17.98 3.88
C TRP A 221 19.68 17.49 2.53
N LYS A 222 20.94 17.04 2.51
CA LYS A 222 21.57 16.50 1.28
C LYS A 222 20.91 15.21 0.79
N GLU A 223 20.44 14.38 1.71
CA GLU A 223 19.70 13.16 1.36
C GLU A 223 18.27 13.48 0.98
N ALA A 224 17.62 14.42 1.68
CA ALA A 224 16.29 14.90 1.31
C ALA A 224 16.28 15.49 -0.13
N GLY A 225 17.28 16.27 -0.50
CA GLY A 225 17.42 16.82 -1.86
C GLY A 225 17.60 15.74 -2.93
N ARG A 226 18.41 14.70 -2.65
CA ARG A 226 18.58 13.57 -3.57
C ARG A 226 17.33 12.71 -3.68
N LEU A 227 16.66 12.45 -2.56
CA LEU A 227 15.36 11.77 -2.54
C LEU A 227 14.31 12.53 -3.35
N LEU A 228 14.25 13.86 -3.22
CA LEU A 228 13.37 14.69 -4.03
C LEU A 228 13.67 14.54 -5.52
N LEU A 229 14.96 14.59 -5.91
CA LEU A 229 15.37 14.37 -7.29
C LEU A 229 14.96 12.99 -7.80
N TYR A 230 15.22 11.92 -7.03
CA TYR A 230 14.84 10.56 -7.40
C TYR A 230 13.32 10.41 -7.52
N GLY A 231 12.55 11.02 -6.61
CA GLY A 231 11.10 11.03 -6.65
C GLY A 231 10.57 11.75 -7.90
N ILE A 232 11.10 12.93 -8.23
CA ILE A 232 10.75 13.67 -9.45
C ILE A 232 11.04 12.82 -10.69
N LEU A 233 12.23 12.22 -10.78
CA LEU A 233 12.59 11.40 -11.93
C LEU A 233 11.68 10.17 -12.05
N LEU A 234 11.49 9.41 -10.98
CA LEU A 234 10.69 8.19 -11.00
C LEU A 234 9.18 8.43 -11.10
N PHE A 235 8.70 9.64 -10.82
CA PHE A 235 7.30 10.02 -11.04
C PHE A 235 7.08 10.57 -12.45
N PHE A 236 7.92 11.51 -12.91
CA PHE A 236 7.69 12.22 -14.17
C PHE A 236 8.25 11.49 -15.40
N VAL A 237 9.41 10.83 -15.31
CA VAL A 237 10.03 10.17 -16.48
C VAL A 237 9.15 9.04 -17.03
N PRO A 238 8.50 8.19 -16.22
CA PRO A 238 7.61 7.15 -16.74
C PRO A 238 6.47 7.68 -17.60
N PHE A 239 6.02 8.93 -17.41
CA PHE A 239 5.01 9.52 -18.30
C PHE A 239 5.46 9.57 -19.75
N LEU A 240 6.76 9.63 -20.06
CA LEU A 240 7.25 9.57 -21.45
C LEU A 240 6.80 8.30 -22.19
N LEU A 241 6.54 7.22 -21.45
CA LEU A 241 6.04 5.95 -21.99
C LEU A 241 4.52 5.82 -21.82
N THR A 242 3.93 6.48 -20.82
CA THR A 242 2.50 6.35 -20.48
C THR A 242 1.63 7.51 -21.01
N GLY A 243 1.81 7.90 -22.27
CA GLY A 243 1.01 8.96 -22.93
C GLY A 243 1.57 10.39 -22.81
N GLY A 244 2.79 10.55 -22.32
CA GLY A 244 3.50 11.83 -22.25
C GLY A 244 2.78 12.88 -21.42
N ARG A 245 2.71 14.10 -21.98
CA ARG A 245 2.01 15.24 -21.36
C ARG A 245 0.52 14.98 -21.19
N GLU A 246 -0.12 14.39 -22.19
CA GLU A 246 -1.56 14.10 -22.17
C GLU A 246 -1.87 13.05 -21.10
N GLY A 247 -1.06 11.99 -21.04
CA GLY A 247 -1.13 10.98 -19.98
C GLY A 247 -1.05 11.57 -18.57
N PHE A 248 -0.16 12.54 -18.34
CA PHE A 248 -0.09 13.25 -17.05
C PHE A 248 -1.40 13.98 -16.72
N PHE A 249 -1.95 14.77 -17.64
CA PHE A 249 -3.21 15.48 -17.38
C PHE A 249 -4.41 14.54 -17.24
N SER A 250 -4.45 13.44 -18.00
CA SER A 250 -5.46 12.40 -17.86
C SER A 250 -5.38 11.73 -16.50
N TYR A 251 -4.17 11.43 -16.01
CA TYR A 251 -3.96 10.92 -14.65
C TYR A 251 -4.48 11.87 -13.58
N ILE A 252 -4.14 13.17 -13.67
CA ILE A 252 -4.65 14.18 -12.72
C ILE A 252 -6.17 14.30 -12.78
N ARG A 253 -6.77 14.30 -13.98
CA ARG A 253 -8.23 14.32 -14.12
C ARG A 253 -8.89 13.10 -13.50
N LEU A 254 -8.34 11.91 -13.71
CA LEU A 254 -8.82 10.67 -13.11
C LEU A 254 -8.80 10.75 -11.58
N LEU A 255 -7.68 11.22 -11.00
CA LEU A 255 -7.60 11.41 -9.55
C LEU A 255 -8.62 12.42 -9.01
N LEU A 256 -9.06 13.39 -9.82
CA LEU A 256 -10.06 14.39 -9.42
C LEU A 256 -11.50 13.98 -9.79
N ASP A 257 -11.67 12.89 -10.54
CA ASP A 257 -12.97 12.48 -11.06
C ASP A 257 -13.90 11.99 -9.96
N SER A 258 -15.17 12.39 -10.01
CA SER A 258 -16.17 12.06 -9.00
C SER A 258 -16.42 10.55 -8.83
N HIS A 259 -16.23 9.74 -9.88
CA HIS A 259 -16.39 8.30 -9.80
C HIS A 259 -15.30 7.67 -8.94
N TYR A 260 -14.04 8.06 -9.19
CA TYR A 260 -12.90 7.63 -8.37
C TYR A 260 -13.07 8.08 -6.91
N GLN A 261 -13.51 9.33 -6.71
CA GLN A 261 -13.80 9.87 -5.38
C GLN A 261 -14.96 9.13 -4.68
N ALA A 262 -15.98 8.70 -5.43
CA ALA A 262 -17.12 7.94 -4.89
C ALA A 262 -16.73 6.56 -4.38
N ASP A 263 -15.75 5.89 -5.01
CA ASP A 263 -15.29 4.59 -4.56
C ASP A 263 -14.52 4.66 -3.24
N PHE A 264 -13.73 5.71 -2.99
CA PHE A 264 -13.17 5.99 -1.65
C PHE A 264 -14.23 6.14 -0.56
N MET A 265 -15.45 6.61 -0.91
CA MET A 265 -16.57 6.75 0.05
C MET A 265 -17.20 5.41 0.41
N ARG A 266 -17.08 4.42 -0.48
CA ARG A 266 -17.70 3.11 -0.31
C ARG A 266 -16.88 2.20 0.60
N GLU A 267 -15.58 2.45 0.69
CA GLU A 267 -14.62 1.69 1.49
C GLU A 267 -14.60 2.09 2.97
N TRP A 268 -14.55 1.11 3.87
CA TRP A 268 -14.35 1.35 5.32
C TRP A 268 -12.90 1.63 5.69
N SER A 269 -11.97 1.36 4.77
CA SER A 269 -10.52 1.44 4.96
C SER A 269 -9.95 2.85 4.84
N SER A 270 -10.74 3.83 4.38
CA SER A 270 -10.33 5.23 4.28
C SER A 270 -10.97 6.08 5.38
N VAL A 271 -10.26 7.11 5.86
CA VAL A 271 -10.81 8.08 6.84
C VAL A 271 -12.08 8.73 6.29
N ARG A 272 -12.06 9.05 4.99
CA ARG A 272 -13.16 9.66 4.27
C ARG A 272 -14.39 8.75 4.21
N GLY A 273 -14.22 7.49 3.80
CA GLY A 273 -15.29 6.51 3.71
C GLY A 273 -15.86 6.11 5.07
N PHE A 274 -15.00 5.96 6.09
CA PHE A 274 -15.44 5.76 7.47
C PHE A 274 -16.32 6.93 7.96
N GLY A 275 -15.86 8.17 7.75
CA GLY A 275 -16.62 9.37 8.11
C GLY A 275 -17.97 9.44 7.37
N TYR A 276 -17.96 9.14 6.07
CA TYR A 276 -19.17 9.09 5.25
C TYR A 276 -20.20 8.11 5.82
N ARG A 277 -19.80 6.86 6.07
CA ARG A 277 -20.70 5.81 6.59
C ARG A 277 -21.26 6.13 7.96
N MET A 278 -20.43 6.69 8.84
CA MET A 278 -20.86 7.08 10.19
C MET A 278 -21.90 8.21 10.15
N LEU A 279 -21.67 9.21 9.30
CA LEU A 279 -22.56 10.36 9.15
C LEU A 279 -23.83 10.00 8.37
N SER A 280 -23.75 9.18 7.34
CA SER A 280 -24.92 8.77 6.55
C SER A 280 -25.95 7.97 7.35
N GLN A 281 -25.53 7.32 8.44
CA GLN A 281 -26.43 6.57 9.32
C GLN A 281 -27.06 7.41 10.43
N ARG A 282 -26.49 8.58 10.77
CA ARG A 282 -26.79 9.29 12.03
C ARG A 282 -27.07 10.77 11.88
N ALA A 283 -26.63 11.40 10.79
CA ALA A 283 -26.72 12.84 10.59
C ALA A 283 -27.85 13.18 9.60
N PRO A 284 -28.68 14.21 9.89
CA PRO A 284 -29.72 14.68 8.96
C PRO A 284 -29.10 15.57 7.87
N LEU A 285 -28.11 15.06 7.15
CA LEU A 285 -27.36 15.76 6.10
C LEU A 285 -27.62 15.12 4.75
N GLY A 286 -27.65 15.93 3.69
CA GLY A 286 -27.70 15.41 2.32
C GLY A 286 -26.38 14.76 1.91
N GLU A 287 -26.41 13.84 0.93
CA GLU A 287 -25.23 13.08 0.48
C GLU A 287 -24.03 13.97 0.14
N GLY A 288 -24.24 15.06 -0.61
CA GLY A 288 -23.16 16.00 -0.96
C GLY A 288 -22.64 16.84 0.22
N GLN A 289 -23.37 16.93 1.34
CA GLN A 289 -22.83 17.51 2.58
C GLN A 289 -21.99 16.49 3.34
N ILE A 290 -22.46 15.24 3.41
CA ILE A 290 -21.74 14.14 4.05
C ILE A 290 -20.40 13.89 3.34
N GLU A 291 -20.38 13.91 2.00
CA GLU A 291 -19.15 13.78 1.23
C GLU A 291 -18.12 14.86 1.56
N ARG A 292 -18.57 16.13 1.64
CA ARG A 292 -17.71 17.25 2.04
C ARG A 292 -17.18 17.10 3.45
N CYS A 293 -18.00 16.63 4.40
CA CYS A 293 -17.52 16.32 5.75
C CYS A 293 -16.43 15.25 5.74
N GLY A 294 -16.62 14.17 4.96
CA GLY A 294 -15.60 13.13 4.80
C GLY A 294 -14.28 13.67 4.26
N MET A 295 -14.32 14.53 3.23
CA MET A 295 -13.12 15.20 2.68
C MET A 295 -12.41 16.06 3.72
N VAL A 296 -13.17 16.83 4.50
CA VAL A 296 -12.61 17.67 5.57
C VAL A 296 -11.94 16.80 6.64
N MET A 297 -12.56 15.68 7.04
CA MET A 297 -12.00 14.75 8.01
C MET A 297 -10.69 14.13 7.52
N GLU A 298 -10.64 13.71 6.27
CA GLU A 298 -9.43 13.14 5.65
C GLU A 298 -8.29 14.16 5.56
N ASN A 299 -8.58 15.36 5.06
CA ASN A 299 -7.59 16.44 4.97
C ASN A 299 -7.09 16.86 6.36
N PHE A 300 -7.99 16.94 7.35
CA PHE A 300 -7.61 17.20 8.73
C PHE A 300 -6.71 16.09 9.29
N PHE A 301 -7.05 14.82 9.05
CA PHE A 301 -6.23 13.69 9.45
C PHE A 301 -4.84 13.73 8.80
N LEU A 302 -4.74 14.07 7.51
CA LEU A 302 -3.47 14.23 6.80
C LEU A 302 -2.63 15.37 7.41
N LEU A 303 -3.23 16.51 7.72
CA LEU A 303 -2.53 17.63 8.39
C LEU A 303 -2.03 17.23 9.78
N CYS A 304 -2.86 16.54 10.57
CA CYS A 304 -2.48 16.00 11.87
C CYS A 304 -1.32 14.99 11.74
N SER A 305 -1.35 14.16 10.71
CA SER A 305 -0.30 13.19 10.39
C SER A 305 1.04 13.87 10.08
N ILE A 306 1.02 14.86 9.18
CA ILE A 306 2.21 15.67 8.87
C ILE A 306 2.73 16.39 10.11
N ALA A 307 1.86 17.07 10.87
CA ALA A 307 2.26 17.75 12.11
C ALA A 307 2.82 16.78 13.16
N GLY A 308 2.20 15.60 13.27
CA GLY A 308 2.60 14.52 14.18
C GLY A 308 4.04 14.06 13.97
N VAL A 309 4.53 14.03 12.73
CA VAL A 309 5.94 13.75 12.41
C VAL A 309 6.88 14.76 13.07
N PHE A 310 6.53 16.05 13.09
CA PHE A 310 7.39 17.09 13.65
C PHE A 310 7.34 17.17 15.18
N VAL A 311 6.16 16.93 15.76
CA VAL A 311 5.91 16.97 17.21
C VAL A 311 6.42 15.73 17.94
N SER A 312 6.40 14.57 17.28
CA SER A 312 6.77 13.30 17.90
C SER A 312 8.25 13.22 18.26
N LYS A 313 8.55 12.93 19.53
CA LYS A 313 9.93 12.76 20.03
C LYS A 313 10.53 11.39 19.69
N LYS A 314 9.71 10.35 19.54
CA LYS A 314 10.17 8.97 19.30
C LYS A 314 10.13 8.66 17.80
N LYS A 315 11.21 8.09 17.25
CA LYS A 315 11.33 7.75 15.82
C LYS A 315 10.19 6.85 15.32
N TRP A 316 9.79 5.84 16.08
CA TRP A 316 8.71 4.93 15.66
C TRP A 316 7.35 5.62 15.57
N MET A 317 7.09 6.63 16.41
CA MET A 317 5.85 7.42 16.32
C MET A 317 5.87 8.28 15.06
N GLN A 318 7.02 8.83 14.67
CA GLN A 318 7.16 9.58 13.42
C GLN A 318 6.84 8.71 12.21
N VAL A 319 7.29 7.45 12.21
CA VAL A 319 6.95 6.47 11.16
C VAL A 319 5.45 6.18 11.14
N LEU A 320 4.83 5.97 12.31
CA LEU A 320 3.38 5.70 12.42
C LEU A 320 2.51 6.84 11.90
N TRP A 321 2.97 8.10 12.04
CA TRP A 321 2.24 9.25 11.50
C TRP A 321 2.29 9.36 9.97
N MET A 322 3.03 8.50 9.25
CA MET A 322 3.09 8.51 7.78
C MET A 322 2.56 7.21 7.15
N THR A 323 1.98 6.32 7.96
CA THR A 323 1.33 5.07 7.54
C THR A 323 -0.16 5.21 7.59
#